data_AF-A0A812TST1-F1
#
_entry.id   AF-A0A812TST1-F1
#
_cell.length_a   1.000
_cell.length_b   1.000
_cell.length_c   1.000
_cell.angle_alpha   90.00
_cell.angle_beta   90.00
_cell.angle_gamma   90.00
#
_symmetry.space_group_name_H-M   'P 1'
#
loop_
_entity.id
_entity.type
_entity.pdbx_description
1 polymer ?
#
loop_
_entity_poly.entity_id
_entity_poly.type
_entity_poly.pdbx_seq_one_letter_code
_entity_poly.pdbx_strand_id
1 'polypeptide(L)'
;MTSSQSTLKDILADFPRPDEGFVSEAGSSLEPASWGSLGHPELCHRPCVYLLKGSMCWQGASCQFCHHSRHSPIPKLDKQQRARLQGLSEEDRVSLLIPHIRQKALVAGLPEEVEDFICVLKKKFSNETSHIEPYVVHDHRRKSIDGKELCRLKKTLHNMNLTALIKLLPTEDEELVTSFQKLRLCAGSVKFEL
;
A
#
# COMPACT_ATOMS: atom_id res chain seq x y z
N MET A 1 -36.70 -24.24 -24.74
CA MET A 1 -35.96 -23.29 -23.89
C MET A 1 -35.73 -23.96 -22.55
N THR A 2 -34.57 -24.59 -22.35
CA THR A 2 -34.24 -25.29 -21.09
C THR A 2 -32.95 -24.71 -20.53
N SER A 3 -33.07 -23.90 -19.48
CA SER A 3 -31.96 -23.32 -18.74
C SER A 3 -31.24 -24.42 -17.96
N SER A 4 -29.99 -24.69 -18.33
CA SER A 4 -29.13 -25.63 -17.60
C SER A 4 -28.40 -24.86 -16.51
N GLN A 5 -28.80 -25.06 -15.25
CA GLN A 5 -28.05 -24.56 -14.09
C GLN A 5 -27.06 -25.65 -13.68
N SER A 6 -25.77 -25.45 -13.95
CA SER A 6 -24.70 -26.26 -13.38
C SER A 6 -24.49 -25.87 -11.92
N THR A 7 -24.31 -26.86 -11.04
CA THR A 7 -24.17 -26.61 -9.60
C THR A 7 -22.73 -26.23 -9.26
N LEU A 8 -22.52 -25.50 -8.16
CA LEU A 8 -21.19 -25.12 -7.66
C LEU A 8 -20.26 -26.33 -7.44
N LYS A 9 -20.80 -27.54 -7.26
CA LYS A 9 -20.02 -28.76 -7.14
C LYS A 9 -19.41 -29.20 -8.47
N ASP A 10 -20.08 -28.92 -9.58
CA ASP A 10 -19.62 -29.28 -10.92
C ASP A 10 -18.43 -28.39 -11.33
N ILE A 11 -18.45 -27.11 -10.93
CA ILE A 11 -17.34 -26.15 -11.15
C ILE A 11 -16.11 -26.55 -10.32
N LEU A 12 -16.30 -27.10 -9.12
CA LEU A 12 -15.19 -27.56 -8.27
C LEU A 12 -14.55 -28.87 -8.75
N ALA A 13 -15.25 -29.65 -9.58
CA ALA A 13 -14.76 -30.94 -10.08
C ALA A 13 -13.77 -30.80 -11.25
N ASP A 14 -13.80 -29.67 -11.98
CA ASP A 14 -12.89 -29.36 -13.10
C ASP A 14 -11.52 -28.84 -12.65
N PHE A 15 -11.30 -28.62 -11.34
CA PHE A 15 -9.98 -28.27 -10.84
C PHE A 15 -9.09 -29.53 -10.81
N PRO A 16 -7.95 -29.54 -11.54
CA PRO A 16 -7.08 -30.70 -11.62
C PRO A 16 -6.54 -31.07 -10.23
N ARG A 17 -6.53 -32.38 -9.93
CA ARG A 17 -6.01 -32.92 -8.67
C ARG A 17 -4.49 -32.70 -8.55
N PRO A 18 -3.97 -32.46 -7.34
CA PRO A 18 -2.59 -32.02 -7.13
C PRO A 18 -1.53 -33.15 -7.11
N ASP A 19 -1.75 -34.30 -7.78
CA ASP A 19 -0.85 -35.47 -7.65
C ASP A 19 -0.05 -35.84 -8.90
N GLU A 20 -0.18 -35.12 -10.02
CA GLU A 20 0.64 -35.46 -11.20
C GLU A 20 1.90 -34.59 -11.26
N GLY A 21 2.86 -34.98 -10.41
CA GLY A 21 4.30 -34.99 -10.68
C GLY A 21 4.97 -33.70 -11.17
N PHE A 22 5.70 -33.04 -10.26
CA PHE A 22 6.95 -32.38 -10.64
C PHE A 22 7.98 -32.51 -9.52
N VAL A 23 8.95 -33.39 -9.74
CA VAL A 23 10.24 -33.40 -9.04
C VAL A 23 10.97 -32.12 -9.39
N SER A 24 11.15 -31.23 -8.41
CA SER A 24 12.01 -30.06 -8.56
C SER A 24 13.20 -30.22 -7.63
N GLU A 25 14.34 -30.56 -8.22
CA GLU A 25 15.62 -30.68 -7.52
C GLU A 25 16.01 -29.38 -6.84
N ALA A 26 16.63 -29.55 -5.67
CA ALA A 26 17.17 -28.48 -4.84
C ALA A 26 18.23 -27.67 -5.60
N GLY A 27 17.95 -26.40 -5.85
CA GLY A 27 18.89 -25.46 -6.46
C GLY A 27 18.64 -24.03 -6.00
N SER A 28 19.45 -23.58 -5.02
CA SER A 28 19.77 -22.19 -4.64
C SER A 28 18.66 -21.13 -4.66
N SER A 29 18.28 -20.69 -3.45
CA SER A 29 17.55 -19.49 -3.04
C SER A 29 17.62 -18.26 -3.99
N LEU A 30 16.85 -18.30 -5.08
CA LEU A 30 16.37 -17.13 -5.82
C LEU A 30 14.85 -17.16 -5.70
N GLU A 31 14.33 -16.55 -4.64
CA GLU A 31 12.88 -16.34 -4.49
C GLU A 31 12.34 -15.73 -5.79
N PRO A 32 11.31 -16.32 -6.44
CA PRO A 32 10.82 -15.79 -7.70
C PRO A 32 10.28 -14.38 -7.48
N ALA A 33 11.00 -13.39 -8.00
CA ALA A 33 10.58 -12.01 -7.97
C ALA A 33 9.23 -11.87 -8.71
N SER A 34 8.19 -11.54 -7.95
CA SER A 34 6.87 -11.24 -8.50
C SER A 34 6.71 -9.73 -8.73
N TRP A 35 5.73 -9.31 -9.54
CA TRP A 35 5.35 -7.90 -9.65
C TRP A 35 5.05 -7.26 -8.29
N GLY A 36 4.41 -8.01 -7.38
CA GLY A 36 4.14 -7.51 -6.03
C GLY A 36 5.40 -7.36 -5.15
N SER A 37 6.54 -7.91 -5.57
CA SER A 37 7.82 -7.76 -4.88
C SER A 37 8.53 -6.46 -5.24
N LEU A 38 8.09 -5.76 -6.29
CA LEU A 38 8.60 -4.44 -6.67
C LEU A 38 8.34 -3.43 -5.54
N GLY A 39 9.38 -2.72 -5.14
CA GLY A 39 9.34 -1.76 -4.04
C GLY A 39 9.44 -2.34 -2.63
N HIS A 40 9.66 -3.66 -2.43
CA HIS A 40 10.00 -4.17 -1.10
C HIS A 40 11.29 -3.50 -0.57
N PRO A 41 11.40 -3.09 0.71
CA PRO A 41 10.41 -3.19 1.78
C PRO A 41 9.48 -1.97 1.93
N GLU A 42 9.87 -0.79 1.43
CA GLU A 42 9.17 0.48 1.72
C GLU A 42 7.86 0.64 0.94
N LEU A 43 7.88 0.27 -0.34
CA LEU A 43 6.80 0.35 -1.32
C LEU A 43 6.14 -1.00 -1.61
N CYS A 44 6.41 -1.98 -0.74
CA CYS A 44 6.01 -3.38 -0.89
C CYS A 44 4.48 -3.57 -1.03
N HIS A 45 4.05 -4.48 -1.91
CA HIS A 45 2.69 -4.99 -1.86
C HIS A 45 2.47 -5.90 -0.65
N ARG A 46 1.21 -6.24 -0.37
CA ARG A 46 0.89 -7.22 0.67
C ARG A 46 1.59 -8.55 0.36
N PRO A 47 2.10 -9.29 1.37
CA PRO A 47 2.66 -10.62 1.18
C PRO A 47 1.66 -11.56 0.50
N CYS A 48 2.17 -12.40 -0.41
CA CYS A 48 1.43 -13.46 -1.04
C CYS A 48 1.04 -14.50 -0.01
N VAL A 49 -0.26 -14.82 0.07
CA VAL A 49 -0.79 -15.77 1.04
C VAL A 49 -0.25 -17.18 0.83
N TYR A 50 0.05 -17.57 -0.42
CA TYR A 50 0.59 -18.88 -0.74
C TYR A 50 2.04 -19.03 -0.23
N LEU A 51 2.90 -18.06 -0.53
CA LEU A 51 4.28 -18.04 -0.04
C LEU A 51 4.32 -17.91 1.48
N LEU A 52 3.46 -17.09 2.07
CA LEU A 52 3.36 -16.94 3.53
C LEU A 52 2.97 -18.25 4.23
N LYS A 53 2.18 -19.11 3.57
CA LYS A 53 1.81 -20.45 4.05
C LYS A 53 2.85 -21.53 3.73
N GLY A 54 3.96 -21.19 3.06
CA GLY A 54 4.98 -22.14 2.63
C GLY A 54 4.60 -22.98 1.41
N SER A 55 3.61 -22.53 0.64
CA SER A 55 3.17 -23.18 -0.61
C SER A 55 3.64 -22.41 -1.84
N MET A 56 3.79 -23.10 -2.97
CA MET A 56 4.14 -22.47 -4.24
C MET A 56 2.98 -21.61 -4.77
N CYS A 57 3.27 -20.38 -5.21
CA CYS A 57 2.28 -19.55 -5.87
C CYS A 57 2.15 -19.92 -7.35
N TRP A 58 0.94 -20.27 -7.77
CA TRP A 58 0.65 -20.67 -9.15
C TRP A 58 0.76 -19.52 -10.16
N GLN A 59 0.68 -18.27 -9.69
CA GLN A 59 0.86 -17.09 -10.53
C GLN A 59 2.35 -16.77 -10.77
N GLY A 60 3.30 -17.37 -10.04
CA GLY A 60 4.72 -17.15 -10.26
C GLY A 60 5.10 -15.66 -10.34
N ALA A 61 5.83 -15.28 -11.40
CA ALA A 61 6.27 -13.91 -11.62
C ALA A 61 5.11 -12.90 -11.83
N SER A 62 3.97 -13.32 -12.38
CA SER A 62 2.80 -12.45 -12.61
C SER A 62 1.99 -12.14 -11.34
N CYS A 63 2.36 -12.70 -10.18
CA CYS A 63 1.67 -12.42 -8.93
C CYS A 63 1.78 -10.94 -8.52
N GLN A 64 0.65 -10.29 -8.23
CA GLN A 64 0.59 -8.91 -7.74
C GLN A 64 0.88 -8.77 -6.24
N PHE A 65 1.19 -9.88 -5.56
CA PHE A 65 1.54 -9.92 -4.15
C PHE A 65 3.03 -10.20 -3.95
N CYS A 66 3.60 -9.69 -2.86
CA CYS A 66 5.02 -9.84 -2.59
C CYS A 66 5.36 -11.29 -2.25
N HIS A 67 6.38 -11.84 -2.91
CA HIS A 67 6.87 -13.19 -2.67
C HIS A 67 7.99 -13.26 -1.65
N HIS A 68 8.47 -12.12 -1.13
CA HIS A 68 9.52 -12.12 -0.12
C HIS A 68 9.05 -12.83 1.15
N SER A 69 9.79 -13.84 1.60
CA SER A 69 9.44 -14.64 2.77
C SER A 69 9.42 -13.82 4.07
N ARG A 70 10.22 -12.75 4.13
CA ARG A 70 10.36 -11.88 5.32
C ARG A 70 9.64 -10.56 5.12
N HIS A 71 8.65 -10.30 5.97
CA HIS A 71 7.97 -9.02 6.08
C HIS A 71 8.01 -8.54 7.52
N SER A 72 8.57 -7.36 7.74
CA SER A 72 8.51 -6.72 9.06
C SER A 72 7.08 -6.30 9.37
N PRO A 73 6.61 -6.48 10.62
CA PRO A 73 5.27 -6.05 11.01
C PRO A 73 5.16 -4.54 10.84
N ILE A 74 4.16 -4.10 10.09
CA ILE A 74 3.85 -2.67 9.93
C ILE A 74 3.06 -2.23 11.17
N PRO A 75 3.52 -1.21 11.92
CA PRO A 75 2.76 -0.65 13.03
C PRO A 75 1.37 -0.23 12.55
N LYS A 76 0.33 -0.65 13.26
CA LYS A 76 -1.05 -0.27 12.93
C LYS A 76 -1.46 0.88 13.83
N LEU A 77 -2.15 1.87 13.26
CA LEU A 77 -2.85 2.87 14.09
C LEU A 77 -3.90 2.16 14.94
N ASP A 78 -3.93 2.51 16.22
CA ASP A 78 -5.02 2.10 17.10
C ASP A 78 -6.35 2.78 16.70
N LYS A 79 -7.44 2.39 17.34
CA LYS A 79 -8.79 2.91 17.02
C LYS A 79 -8.87 4.43 17.23
N GLN A 80 -8.23 4.96 18.27
CA GLN A 80 -8.24 6.38 18.60
C GLN A 80 -7.40 7.18 17.60
N GLN A 81 -6.18 6.73 17.32
CA GLN A 81 -5.28 7.32 16.33
C GLN A 81 -5.93 7.38 14.94
N ARG A 82 -6.58 6.28 14.51
CA ARG A 82 -7.31 6.25 13.23
C ARG A 82 -8.46 7.26 13.21
N ALA A 83 -9.29 7.28 14.25
CA ALA A 83 -10.42 8.20 14.33
C ALA A 83 -9.97 9.68 14.35
N ARG A 84 -8.81 9.97 14.96
CA ARG A 84 -8.22 11.31 14.96
C ARG A 84 -7.71 11.70 13.59
N LEU A 85 -6.96 10.81 12.93
CA LEU A 85 -6.44 11.06 11.59
C LEU A 85 -7.57 11.27 10.58
N GLN A 86 -8.66 10.50 10.69
CA GLN A 86 -9.87 10.66 9.88
C GLN A 86 -10.69 11.91 10.24
N GLY A 87 -10.49 12.48 11.42
CA GLY A 87 -11.15 13.70 11.87
C GLY A 87 -10.38 14.99 11.52
N LEU A 88 -9.20 14.89 10.91
CA LEU A 88 -8.47 16.03 10.36
C LEU A 88 -9.07 16.43 9.01
N SER A 89 -8.88 17.69 8.61
CA SER A 89 -9.10 18.06 7.21
C SER A 89 -8.12 17.29 6.31
N GLU A 90 -8.47 17.17 5.04
CA GLU A 90 -7.62 16.48 4.07
C GLU A 90 -6.27 17.18 3.91
N GLU A 91 -6.27 18.52 3.87
CA GLU A 91 -5.08 19.36 3.90
C GLU A 91 -4.18 19.11 5.13
N ASP A 92 -4.77 19.06 6.33
CA ASP A 92 -4.03 18.83 7.58
C ASP A 92 -3.46 17.41 7.61
N ARG A 93 -4.21 16.43 7.13
CA ARG A 93 -3.78 15.03 7.04
C ARG A 93 -2.62 14.86 6.06
N VAL A 94 -2.70 15.49 4.89
CA VAL A 94 -1.62 15.50 3.88
C VAL A 94 -0.38 16.18 4.45
N SER A 95 -0.55 17.36 5.06
CA SER A 95 0.54 18.12 5.69
C SER A 95 1.23 17.34 6.81
N LEU A 96 0.46 16.56 7.59
CA LEU A 96 0.99 15.69 8.63
C LEU A 96 1.78 14.51 8.07
N LEU A 97 1.39 13.94 6.93
CA LEU A 97 2.00 12.75 6.36
C LEU A 97 3.26 13.05 5.52
N ILE A 98 3.32 14.18 4.82
CA ILE A 98 4.46 14.61 3.98
C ILE A 98 5.84 14.43 4.63
N PRO A 99 6.11 14.91 5.87
CA PRO A 99 7.45 14.78 6.46
C PRO A 99 7.85 13.32 6.67
N HIS A 100 6.89 12.45 7.00
CA HIS A 100 7.13 11.01 7.16
C HIS A 100 7.36 10.33 5.80
N ILE A 101 6.62 10.73 4.77
CA ILE A 101 6.78 10.26 3.38
C ILE A 101 8.18 10.59 2.87
N ARG A 102 8.64 11.85 3.01
CA ARG A 102 10.00 12.27 2.61
C ARG A 102 11.08 11.48 3.34
N GLN A 103 10.92 11.28 4.64
CA GLN A 103 11.89 10.52 5.41
C GLN A 103 12.01 9.07 4.89
N LYS A 104 10.89 8.44 4.54
CA LYS A 104 10.90 7.07 3.99
C LYS A 104 11.42 7.03 2.55
N ALA A 105 11.24 8.09 1.78
CA ALA A 105 11.83 8.23 0.45
C ALA A 105 13.35 8.16 0.49
N LEU A 106 13.98 8.83 1.46
CA LEU A 106 15.44 8.79 1.65
C LEU A 106 15.92 7.37 1.95
N VAL A 107 15.19 6.63 2.80
CA VAL A 107 15.52 5.23 3.13
C VAL A 107 15.31 4.31 1.93
N ALA A 108 14.32 4.60 1.08
CA ALA A 108 14.05 3.85 -0.14
C ALA A 108 15.01 4.20 -1.30
N GLY A 109 15.82 5.26 -1.18
CA GLY A 109 16.69 5.75 -2.26
C GLY A 109 15.95 6.45 -3.39
N LEU A 110 14.74 6.97 -3.14
CA LEU A 110 13.85 7.58 -4.15
C LEU A 110 13.37 8.99 -3.77
N PRO A 111 14.27 9.91 -3.38
CA PRO A 111 13.86 11.24 -2.92
C PRO A 111 13.22 12.09 -4.02
N GLU A 112 13.71 11.98 -5.26
CA GLU A 112 13.25 12.80 -6.39
C GLU A 112 11.85 12.37 -6.85
N GLU A 113 11.65 11.08 -7.06
CA GLU A 113 10.36 10.54 -7.50
C GLU A 113 9.27 10.76 -6.45
N VAL A 114 9.63 10.67 -5.17
CA VAL A 114 8.69 10.97 -4.08
C VAL A 114 8.38 12.46 -3.99
N GLU A 115 9.33 13.35 -4.30
CA GLU A 115 9.04 14.79 -4.32
C GLU A 115 8.11 15.16 -5.49
N ASP A 116 8.25 14.51 -6.65
CA ASP A 116 7.28 14.62 -7.75
C ASP A 116 5.88 14.19 -7.31
N PHE A 117 5.78 13.04 -6.62
CA PHE A 117 4.52 12.57 -6.04
C PHE A 117 3.95 13.57 -5.02
N ILE A 118 4.79 14.15 -4.15
CA ILE A 118 4.39 15.16 -3.17
C ILE A 118 3.90 16.45 -3.87
N CYS A 119 4.51 16.83 -4.99
CA CYS A 119 4.08 17.98 -5.78
C CYS A 119 2.66 17.81 -6.30
N VAL A 120 2.36 16.63 -6.89
CA VAL A 120 1.00 16.28 -7.34
C VAL A 120 0.03 16.29 -6.15
N LEU A 121 0.42 15.68 -5.04
CA LEU A 121 -0.39 15.63 -3.82
C LEU A 121 -0.75 17.03 -3.31
N LYS A 122 0.24 17.91 -3.15
CA LYS A 122 0.00 19.30 -2.70
C LYS A 122 -0.88 20.06 -3.68
N LYS A 123 -0.67 19.91 -4.99
CA LYS A 123 -1.47 20.60 -6.01
C LYS A 123 -2.96 20.23 -5.91
N LYS A 124 -3.27 18.98 -5.65
CA LYS A 124 -4.67 18.51 -5.51
C LYS A 124 -5.32 19.13 -4.27
N PHE A 125 -4.67 18.96 -3.11
CA PHE A 125 -5.24 19.42 -1.85
C PHE A 125 -5.10 20.93 -1.59
N SER A 126 -4.35 21.68 -2.41
CA SER A 126 -4.33 23.15 -2.34
C SER A 126 -5.44 23.82 -3.17
N ASN A 127 -6.07 23.09 -4.11
CA ASN A 127 -7.02 23.65 -5.08
C ASN A 127 -8.49 23.41 -4.70
N GLU A 128 -8.78 22.51 -3.75
CA GLU A 128 -10.13 22.13 -3.36
C GLU A 128 -10.86 23.17 -2.50
N THR A 129 -10.23 24.30 -2.17
CA THR A 129 -10.82 25.37 -1.35
C THR A 129 -11.78 26.30 -2.11
N SER A 130 -12.25 25.96 -3.32
CA SER A 130 -13.14 26.82 -4.13
C SER A 130 -14.52 26.23 -4.47
N HIS A 131 -15.01 25.20 -3.75
CA HIS A 131 -16.44 24.86 -3.74
C HIS A 131 -17.09 25.24 -2.41
N ILE A 132 -17.77 26.39 -2.41
CA ILE A 132 -18.76 26.79 -1.41
C ILE A 132 -19.98 25.86 -1.62
N GLU A 133 -20.10 24.80 -0.82
CA GLU A 133 -21.35 24.04 -0.63
C GLU A 133 -21.96 24.47 0.72
N PRO A 134 -23.03 25.28 0.73
CA PRO A 134 -23.60 25.83 1.95
C PRO A 134 -24.75 24.96 2.48
N TYR A 135 -24.50 23.73 2.97
CA TYR A 135 -25.42 23.05 3.92
C TYR A 135 -24.85 21.76 4.56
N VAL A 136 -23.75 21.84 5.30
CA VAL A 136 -23.50 20.89 6.40
C VAL A 136 -22.80 21.63 7.52
N VAL A 137 -23.49 21.80 8.64
CA VAL A 137 -22.89 22.26 9.89
C VAL A 137 -22.00 21.12 10.40
N HIS A 138 -20.82 20.96 9.81
CA HIS A 138 -19.74 20.28 10.49
C HIS A 138 -19.20 21.24 11.54
N ASP A 139 -19.25 20.83 12.80
CA ASP A 139 -18.56 21.48 13.90
C ASP A 139 -17.05 21.46 13.59
N HIS A 140 -16.60 22.46 12.82
CA HIS A 140 -15.21 22.78 12.56
C HIS A 140 -14.60 23.52 13.74
N ARG A 141 -14.97 23.20 14.99
CA ARG A 141 -13.97 23.28 16.05
C ARG A 141 -12.83 22.38 15.61
N ARG A 142 -11.76 22.97 15.05
CA ARG A 142 -10.45 22.34 14.90
C ARG A 142 -10.26 21.47 16.13
N LYS A 143 -10.39 20.14 15.99
CA LYS A 143 -10.26 19.24 17.13
C LYS A 143 -8.81 19.35 17.55
N SER A 144 -8.57 20.18 18.55
CA SER A 144 -7.24 20.36 19.13
C SER A 144 -6.77 18.97 19.58
N ILE A 145 -5.73 18.47 18.92
CA ILE A 145 -5.10 17.21 19.30
C ILE A 145 -4.20 17.54 20.49
N ASP A 146 -4.41 16.85 21.61
CA ASP A 146 -3.51 16.95 22.76
C ASP A 146 -2.06 16.67 22.36
N GLY A 147 -1.11 17.44 22.90
CA GLY A 147 0.30 17.37 22.48
C GLY A 147 0.93 15.99 22.67
N LYS A 148 0.53 15.24 23.72
CA LYS A 148 1.05 13.88 23.97
C LYS A 148 0.51 12.89 22.94
N GLU A 149 -0.75 13.05 22.59
CA GLU A 149 -1.43 12.22 21.58
C GLU A 149 -0.85 12.46 20.18
N LEU A 150 -0.59 13.72 19.82
CA LEU A 150 0.07 14.06 18.56
C LEU A 150 1.48 13.46 18.49
N CYS A 151 2.22 13.48 19.60
CA CYS A 151 3.55 12.88 19.69
C CYS A 151 3.49 11.35 19.48
N ARG A 152 2.54 10.66 20.12
CA ARG A 152 2.32 9.22 19.93
C ARG A 152 1.96 8.89 18.49
N LEU A 153 1.06 9.65 17.87
CA LEU A 153 0.68 9.48 16.47
C LEU A 153 1.89 9.64 15.54
N LYS A 154 2.64 10.73 15.68
CA LYS A 154 3.87 10.98 14.89
C LYS A 154 4.89 9.85 15.04
N LYS A 155 5.04 9.31 16.25
CA LYS A 155 5.93 8.16 16.51
C LYS A 155 5.48 6.90 15.77
N THR A 156 4.17 6.62 15.74
CA THR A 156 3.64 5.48 14.98
C THR A 156 3.83 5.68 13.48
N LEU A 157 3.51 6.86 12.95
CA LEU A 157 3.69 7.21 11.53
C LEU A 157 5.15 7.09 11.09
N HIS A 158 6.09 7.56 11.91
CA HIS A 158 7.53 7.45 11.64
C HIS A 158 8.01 6.00 11.45
N ASN A 159 7.39 5.04 12.15
CA ASN A 159 7.77 3.63 12.09
C ASN A 159 7.02 2.84 11.01
N MET A 160 6.08 3.45 10.30
CA MET A 160 5.43 2.84 9.14
C MET A 160 6.34 2.86 7.92
N ASN A 161 6.06 1.98 6.95
CA ASN A 161 6.69 2.03 5.64
C ASN A 161 5.94 3.00 4.71
N LEU A 162 6.59 3.35 3.59
CA LEU A 162 6.04 4.31 2.63
C LEU A 162 4.65 3.93 2.10
N THR A 163 4.41 2.64 1.83
CA THR A 163 3.08 2.14 1.40
C THR A 163 2.00 2.38 2.45
N ALA A 164 2.29 2.14 3.73
CA ALA A 164 1.32 2.32 4.78
C ALA A 164 0.97 3.79 4.99
N LEU A 165 1.96 4.70 4.87
CA LEU A 165 1.72 6.15 4.93
C LEU A 165 0.83 6.62 3.77
N ILE A 166 1.10 6.18 2.54
CA ILE A 166 0.34 6.58 1.35
C ILE A 166 -1.11 6.08 1.43
N LYS A 167 -1.36 4.89 1.98
CA LYS A 167 -2.72 4.37 2.23
C LYS A 167 -3.55 5.18 3.23
N LEU A 168 -2.92 6.06 4.01
CA LEU A 168 -3.63 6.94 4.93
C LEU A 168 -4.08 8.25 4.27
N LEU A 169 -3.68 8.51 3.02
CA LEU A 169 -4.04 9.72 2.29
C LEU A 169 -5.53 9.72 1.87
N PRO A 170 -6.13 10.90 1.64
CA PRO A 170 -7.52 11.07 1.14
C PRO A 170 -7.76 10.65 -0.32
N THR A 171 -7.19 9.56 -0.83
CA THR A 171 -7.06 9.42 -2.30
C THR A 171 -7.95 8.34 -2.89
N GLU A 172 -8.93 8.74 -3.70
CA GLU A 172 -9.56 7.92 -4.75
C GLU A 172 -9.17 8.39 -6.18
N ASP A 173 -8.26 9.36 -6.29
CA ASP A 173 -7.84 9.97 -7.57
C ASP A 173 -6.90 9.03 -8.36
N GLU A 174 -7.29 8.73 -9.60
CA GLU A 174 -6.56 7.90 -10.57
C GLU A 174 -5.13 8.42 -10.87
N GLU A 175 -4.92 9.73 -10.87
CA GLU A 175 -3.62 10.37 -11.10
C GLU A 175 -2.64 10.06 -9.96
N LEU A 176 -3.14 10.05 -8.72
CA LEU A 176 -2.35 9.71 -7.53
C LEU A 176 -2.08 8.21 -7.45
N VAL A 177 -3.04 7.37 -7.83
CA VAL A 177 -2.85 5.91 -7.93
C VAL A 177 -1.78 5.59 -8.96
N THR A 178 -1.84 6.21 -10.14
CA THR A 178 -0.85 6.03 -11.22
C THR A 178 0.54 6.50 -10.77
N SER A 179 0.63 7.67 -10.13
CA SER A 179 1.90 8.19 -9.61
C SER A 179 2.51 7.27 -8.54
N PHE A 180 1.68 6.68 -7.68
CA PHE A 180 2.13 5.70 -6.69
C PHE A 180 2.59 4.38 -7.34
N GLN A 181 1.95 3.92 -8.40
CA GLN A 181 2.41 2.76 -9.17
C GLN A 181 3.77 3.03 -9.82
N LYS A 182 4.01 4.24 -10.35
CA LYS A 182 5.33 4.63 -10.88
C LYS A 182 6.41 4.56 -9.82
N LEU A 183 6.14 5.04 -8.59
CA LEU A 183 7.10 4.92 -7.47
C LEU A 183 7.53 3.47 -7.22
N ARG A 184 6.60 2.51 -7.29
CA ARG A 184 6.91 1.08 -7.12
C ARG A 184 7.80 0.54 -8.23
N LEU A 185 7.58 0.98 -9.46
CA LEU A 185 8.40 0.58 -10.61
C LEU A 185 9.82 1.12 -10.47
N CYS A 186 9.98 2.41 -10.13
CA CYS A 186 11.30 3.01 -9.89
C CYS A 186 12.06 2.30 -8.77
N ALA A 187 11.37 1.99 -7.66
CA ALA A 187 11.94 1.23 -6.55
C ALA A 187 12.40 -0.20 -6.93
N GLY A 188 11.76 -0.80 -7.93
CA GLY A 188 12.17 -2.06 -8.51
C GLY A 188 13.45 -1.92 -9.33
N SER A 189 13.53 -0.91 -10.19
CA SER A 189 14.68 -0.67 -11.08
C SER A 189 15.96 -0.32 -10.33
N VAL A 190 15.87 0.51 -9.27
CA VAL A 190 17.03 0.93 -8.46
C VAL A 190 17.72 -0.25 -7.76
N LYS A 191 17.03 -1.38 -7.57
CA LYS A 191 17.61 -2.60 -6.98
C LYS A 191 18.42 -3.47 -7.96
N PHE A 192 18.33 -3.23 -9.26
CA PHE A 192 19.05 -3.99 -10.28
C PHE A 192 20.30 -3.28 -10.83
N GLU A 193 20.61 -2.07 -10.37
CA GLU A 193 21.80 -1.29 -10.77
C GLU A 193 22.99 -1.41 -9.79
N LEU A 194 23.01 -2.42 -8.91
CA LEU A 194 24.12 -2.70 -7.97
C LEU A 194 24.67 -4.11 -8.16
#